data_AF-A0A1Q7AES5-F1
#
_entry.id   AF-A0A1Q7AES5-F1
#
_cell.length_a   1.000
_cell.length_b   1.000
_cell.length_c   1.000
_cell.angle_alpha   90.00
_cell.angle_beta   90.00
_cell.angle_gamma   90.00
#
_symmetry.space_group_name_H-M   'P 1'
#
loop_
_entity.id
_entity.type
_entity.pdbx_description
1 polymer ?
#
loop_
_entity_poly.entity_id
_entity_poly.type
_entity_poly.pdbx_seq_one_letter_code
_entity_poly.pdbx_strand_id
1 'polypeptide(L)'
;MALESNRSAYQKAHLQTQEARQRFNNLTARLERDSNGITIFASDAQRVQDALLGVIKLKNQAQSLQMQLAGLSNSWEESQKAREAQAQAEINEVHIAQVYERNRYQALQAQAEEEELQRIAEFSDAEELSERLQTLRLQSETLTTNLNDAKAVFYRADERANNAANQLIEVEERLQLAQHERSEKQAHFVDLLAAYPVEELASAQQIAAEGKHMSASQRLLGGALREADIPARKEQLEGIYRDAYNALSRTFNREQPILLEYGPDLDDQGLVLFLNENKCKAVELLELLSERIEMQKMLLNQEETRLFEDFLLHEIAEAIRTSIFEAEEWVQQINQVLSGLPMIGEHYALQWKPPAEYDMSKLGSHLAQHYKLLRKPTQVLTLEETETLMHAFRQEIDSVRLRQQESADINFMDALEQVFDYREWFHFDVLVTPIGGQRQRLTDRVAGTRSGAEQLFALYVPLFAALGALYRSAAPGAPNLLALDEAFDKVSIANTQRIIEFLVSQEFQWIMTGPQISGTGAKIPACARYLMIHEKGSPIATASASFWSDSQTL
;
A
#
# COMPACT_ATOMS: atom_id res chain seq x y z
N MET A 1 -39.36 43.71 55.39
CA MET A 1 -40.41 44.15 54.44
C MET A 1 -39.99 44.06 52.96
N ALA A 2 -38.82 44.52 52.52
CA ALA A 2 -38.44 44.44 51.09
C ALA A 2 -38.21 43.00 50.56
N LEU A 3 -37.71 42.09 51.39
CA LEU A 3 -37.47 40.68 51.03
C LEU A 3 -38.76 39.86 50.84
N GLU A 4 -39.84 40.17 51.57
CA GLU A 4 -41.12 39.47 51.45
C GLU A 4 -41.92 39.91 50.22
N SER A 5 -41.85 41.19 49.86
CA SER A 5 -42.48 41.73 48.64
C SER A 5 -41.86 41.14 47.37
N ASN A 6 -40.53 41.04 47.30
CA ASN A 6 -39.84 40.38 46.17
C ASN A 6 -40.14 38.88 46.09
N ARG A 7 -40.33 38.20 47.24
CA ARG A 7 -40.69 36.77 47.28
C ARG A 7 -42.12 36.53 46.76
N SER A 8 -43.05 37.41 47.09
CA SER A 8 -44.44 37.39 46.59
C SER A 8 -44.51 37.66 45.08
N ALA A 9 -43.78 38.68 44.59
CA ALA A 9 -43.72 39.00 43.16
C ALA A 9 -43.09 37.84 42.36
N TYR A 10 -42.02 37.23 42.89
CA TYR A 10 -41.40 36.06 42.29
C TYR A 10 -42.34 34.85 42.25
N GLN A 11 -43.06 34.58 43.35
CA GLN A 11 -44.04 33.49 43.40
C GLN A 11 -45.19 33.71 42.41
N LYS A 12 -45.67 34.95 42.25
CA LYS A 12 -46.76 35.25 41.31
C LYS A 12 -46.30 35.13 39.86
N ALA A 13 -45.10 35.61 39.53
CA ALA A 13 -44.49 35.43 38.21
C ALA A 13 -44.20 33.95 37.92
N HIS A 14 -43.76 33.18 38.92
CA HIS A 14 -43.55 31.75 38.80
C HIS A 14 -44.86 31.00 38.53
N LEU A 15 -45.95 31.37 39.20
CA LEU A 15 -47.27 30.79 38.97
C LEU A 15 -47.77 31.07 37.55
N GLN A 16 -47.66 32.32 37.09
CA GLN A 16 -48.04 32.70 35.72
C GLN A 16 -47.22 31.97 34.65
N THR A 17 -45.92 31.81 34.90
CA THR A 17 -45.02 31.06 33.99
C THR A 17 -45.39 29.57 33.97
N GLN A 18 -45.81 29.03 35.10
CA GLN A 18 -46.21 27.63 35.23
C GLN A 18 -47.57 27.37 34.55
N GLU A 19 -48.54 28.28 34.68
CA GLU A 19 -49.80 28.23 33.95
C GLU A 19 -49.61 28.37 32.44
N ALA A 20 -48.73 29.28 32.00
CA ALA A 20 -48.38 29.43 30.59
C ALA A 20 -47.72 28.16 30.02
N ARG A 21 -46.82 27.53 30.78
CA ARG A 21 -46.20 26.23 30.40
C ARG A 21 -47.23 25.10 30.33
N GLN A 22 -48.17 25.03 31.27
CA GLN A 22 -49.24 24.03 31.21
C GLN A 22 -50.15 24.23 30.00
N ARG A 23 -50.49 25.48 29.67
CA ARG A 23 -51.27 25.78 28.45
C ARG A 23 -50.51 25.43 27.18
N PHE A 24 -49.22 25.75 27.12
CA PHE A 24 -48.35 25.37 26.01
C PHE A 24 -48.29 23.85 25.84
N ASN A 25 -47.98 23.12 26.91
CA ASN A 25 -47.90 21.66 26.88
C ASN A 25 -49.23 20.98 26.49
N ASN A 26 -50.37 21.53 26.94
CA ASN A 26 -51.68 21.02 26.55
C ASN A 26 -51.99 21.26 25.06
N LEU A 27 -51.55 22.39 24.51
CA LEU A 27 -51.65 22.68 23.07
C LEU A 27 -50.75 21.77 22.25
N THR A 28 -49.52 21.56 22.70
CA THR A 28 -48.55 20.64 22.07
C THR A 28 -49.07 19.21 22.07
N ALA A 29 -49.59 18.72 23.20
CA ALA A 29 -50.15 17.37 23.30
C ALA A 29 -51.43 17.17 22.46
N ARG A 30 -52.20 18.23 22.21
CA ARG A 30 -53.36 18.18 21.32
C ARG A 30 -52.93 18.15 19.85
N LEU A 31 -51.93 18.94 19.49
CA LEU A 31 -51.30 18.91 18.15
C LEU A 31 -50.65 17.57 17.85
N GLU A 32 -49.98 16.94 18.82
CA GLU A 32 -49.39 15.59 18.68
C GLU A 32 -50.44 14.49 18.46
N ARG A 33 -51.64 14.64 19.07
CA ARG A 33 -52.76 13.72 18.83
C ARG A 33 -53.34 13.89 17.43
N ASP A 34 -53.60 15.13 17.02
CA ASP A 34 -54.20 15.42 15.72
C ASP A 34 -53.20 15.17 14.56
N SER A 35 -51.88 15.19 14.83
CA SER A 35 -50.81 14.89 13.86
C SER A 35 -50.44 13.40 13.74
N ASN A 36 -51.17 12.49 14.41
CA ASN A 36 -50.93 11.04 14.39
C ASN A 36 -49.44 10.65 14.65
N GLY A 37 -48.75 11.35 15.55
CA GLY A 37 -47.43 10.93 16.03
C GLY A 37 -46.21 11.40 15.23
N ILE A 38 -46.35 12.37 14.32
CA ILE A 38 -45.19 13.02 13.65
C ILE A 38 -44.77 14.27 14.45
N THR A 39 -43.62 14.20 15.13
CA THR A 39 -43.10 15.19 16.10
C THR A 39 -42.67 16.53 15.48
N ILE A 40 -42.42 16.58 14.17
CA ILE A 40 -42.04 17.81 13.44
C ILE A 40 -43.15 18.86 13.49
N PHE A 41 -44.43 18.44 13.54
CA PHE A 41 -45.57 19.35 13.52
C PHE A 41 -45.88 20.02 14.87
N ALA A 42 -45.20 19.63 15.95
CA ALA A 42 -45.44 20.13 17.29
C ALA A 42 -44.41 21.18 17.76
N SER A 43 -43.31 21.38 17.02
CA SER A 43 -42.13 22.14 17.51
C SER A 43 -41.94 23.54 16.93
N ASP A 44 -42.30 23.79 15.66
CA ASP A 44 -42.01 25.08 15.00
C ASP A 44 -43.00 25.39 13.86
N ALA A 45 -43.80 26.44 14.02
CA ALA A 45 -44.87 26.81 13.08
C ALA A 45 -44.33 27.14 11.68
N GLN A 46 -43.11 27.65 11.58
CA GLN A 46 -42.47 28.00 10.32
C GLN A 46 -42.07 26.74 9.53
N ARG A 47 -41.58 25.71 10.23
CA ARG A 47 -41.27 24.40 9.62
C ARG A 47 -42.50 23.63 9.18
N VAL A 48 -43.63 23.78 9.88
CA VAL A 48 -44.92 23.22 9.45
C VAL A 48 -45.38 23.87 8.15
N GLN A 49 -45.24 25.19 8.03
CA GLN A 49 -45.60 25.92 6.83
C GLN A 49 -44.69 25.57 5.65
N ASP A 50 -43.38 25.42 5.89
CA ASP A 50 -42.42 24.98 4.87
C ASP A 50 -42.66 23.52 4.42
N ALA A 51 -42.99 22.63 5.36
CA ALA A 51 -43.37 21.25 5.04
C ALA A 51 -44.69 21.19 4.24
N LEU A 52 -45.69 22.00 4.60
CA LEU A 52 -46.96 22.10 3.86
C LEU A 52 -46.71 22.62 2.42
N LEU A 53 -45.89 23.66 2.27
CA LEU A 53 -45.50 24.20 0.97
C LEU A 53 -44.70 23.18 0.16
N GLY A 54 -43.81 22.41 0.80
CA GLY A 54 -43.06 21.31 0.20
C GLY A 54 -43.98 20.19 -0.31
N VAL A 55 -44.96 19.76 0.50
CA VAL A 55 -45.95 18.74 0.11
C VAL A 55 -46.85 19.23 -1.02
N ILE A 56 -47.29 20.49 -0.98
CA ILE A 56 -48.07 21.09 -2.08
C ILE A 56 -47.22 21.14 -3.37
N LYS A 57 -45.94 21.50 -3.27
CA LYS A 57 -45.02 21.55 -4.41
C LYS A 57 -44.77 20.16 -4.99
N LEU A 58 -44.54 19.14 -4.14
CA LEU A 58 -44.38 17.75 -4.55
C LEU A 58 -45.66 17.17 -5.17
N LYS A 59 -46.83 17.49 -4.61
CA LYS A 59 -48.13 17.10 -5.19
C LYS A 59 -48.35 17.73 -6.56
N ASN A 60 -48.03 19.01 -6.72
CA ASN A 60 -48.12 19.70 -8.01
C ASN A 60 -47.13 19.11 -9.02
N GLN A 61 -45.91 18.76 -8.60
CA GLN A 61 -44.92 18.09 -9.45
C GLN A 61 -45.36 16.67 -9.84
N ALA A 62 -45.97 15.91 -8.93
CA ALA A 62 -46.50 14.58 -9.22
C ALA A 62 -47.70 14.65 -10.19
N GLN A 63 -48.61 15.62 -10.02
CA GLN A 63 -49.69 15.88 -10.99
C GLN A 63 -49.14 16.32 -12.34
N SER A 64 -48.10 17.15 -12.37
CA SER A 64 -47.43 17.56 -13.60
C SER A 64 -46.81 16.35 -14.33
N LEU A 65 -46.11 15.47 -13.61
CA LEU A 65 -45.52 14.25 -14.16
C LEU A 65 -46.58 13.27 -14.66
N GLN A 66 -47.69 13.09 -13.93
CA GLN A 66 -48.82 12.28 -14.39
C GLN A 66 -49.46 12.85 -15.65
N MET A 67 -49.63 14.17 -15.73
CA MET A 67 -50.13 14.82 -16.95
C MET A 67 -49.12 14.70 -18.11
N GLN A 68 -47.82 14.75 -17.85
CA GLN A 68 -46.78 14.52 -18.86
C GLN A 68 -46.75 13.08 -19.36
N LEU A 69 -46.89 12.08 -18.48
CA LEU A 69 -46.97 10.66 -18.84
C LEU A 69 -48.22 10.33 -19.63
N ALA A 70 -49.38 10.82 -19.19
CA ALA A 70 -50.63 10.71 -19.95
C ALA A 70 -50.51 11.43 -21.31
N GLY A 71 -49.86 12.60 -21.33
CA GLY A 71 -49.53 13.35 -22.54
C GLY A 71 -48.64 12.57 -23.50
N LEU A 72 -47.62 11.86 -23.00
CA LEU A 72 -46.72 11.03 -23.80
C LEU A 72 -47.47 9.84 -24.42
N SER A 73 -48.29 9.13 -23.63
CA SER A 73 -49.10 8.01 -24.14
C SER A 73 -50.11 8.46 -25.20
N ASN A 74 -50.79 9.58 -24.96
CA ASN A 74 -51.72 10.17 -25.93
C ASN A 74 -50.98 10.66 -27.19
N SER A 75 -49.84 11.33 -27.04
CA SER A 75 -49.04 11.79 -28.17
C SER A 75 -48.49 10.64 -29.01
N TRP A 76 -48.20 9.49 -28.40
CA TRP A 76 -47.77 8.30 -29.12
C TRP A 76 -48.93 7.65 -29.90
N GLU A 77 -50.13 7.56 -29.31
CA GLU A 77 -51.32 7.11 -30.04
C GLU A 77 -51.72 8.09 -31.16
N GLU A 78 -51.63 9.40 -30.90
CA GLU A 78 -51.86 10.44 -31.90
C GLU A 78 -50.81 10.37 -33.02
N SER A 79 -49.54 10.06 -32.72
CA SER A 79 -48.50 9.83 -33.72
C SER A 79 -48.84 8.68 -34.66
N GLN A 80 -49.28 7.55 -34.10
CA GLN A 80 -49.66 6.36 -34.89
C GLN A 80 -50.87 6.68 -35.78
N LYS A 81 -51.90 7.30 -35.20
CA LYS A 81 -53.10 7.72 -35.94
C LYS A 81 -52.78 8.76 -37.02
N ALA A 82 -51.89 9.72 -36.75
CA ALA A 82 -51.47 10.73 -37.70
C ALA A 82 -50.68 10.12 -38.87
N ARG A 83 -49.79 9.16 -38.61
CA ARG A 83 -49.07 8.40 -39.65
C ARG A 83 -50.02 7.60 -40.55
N GLU A 84 -50.98 6.90 -39.95
CA GLU A 84 -52.01 6.17 -40.69
C GLU A 84 -52.91 7.12 -41.51
N ALA A 85 -53.32 8.24 -40.92
CA ALA A 85 -54.12 9.26 -41.59
C ALA A 85 -53.36 9.94 -42.74
N GLN A 86 -52.07 10.23 -42.58
CA GLN A 86 -51.23 10.77 -43.63
C GLN A 86 -51.05 9.77 -44.78
N ALA A 87 -50.74 8.50 -44.48
CA ALA A 87 -50.63 7.47 -45.51
C ALA A 87 -51.95 7.31 -46.30
N GLN A 88 -53.08 7.35 -45.61
CA GLN A 88 -54.39 7.31 -46.25
C GLN A 88 -54.70 8.60 -47.04
N ALA A 89 -54.25 9.76 -46.56
CA ALA A 89 -54.40 11.05 -47.25
C ALA A 89 -53.57 11.11 -48.53
N GLU A 90 -52.32 10.64 -48.52
CA GLU A 90 -51.44 10.55 -49.70
C GLU A 90 -52.06 9.63 -50.78
N ILE A 91 -52.59 8.47 -50.39
CA ILE A 91 -53.29 7.56 -51.32
C ILE A 91 -54.54 8.23 -51.91
N ASN A 92 -55.33 8.92 -51.08
CA ASN A 92 -56.53 9.62 -51.51
C ASN A 92 -56.21 10.81 -52.42
N GLU A 93 -55.15 11.57 -52.12
CA GLU A 93 -54.70 12.72 -52.92
C GLU A 93 -54.26 12.26 -54.32
N VAL A 94 -53.46 11.19 -54.41
CA VAL A 94 -53.05 10.59 -55.70
C VAL A 94 -54.28 10.12 -56.49
N HIS A 95 -55.24 9.45 -55.84
CA HIS A 95 -56.46 8.99 -56.49
C HIS A 95 -57.34 10.17 -56.99
N ILE A 96 -57.51 11.21 -56.17
CA ILE A 96 -58.31 12.40 -56.54
C ILE A 96 -57.62 13.21 -57.64
N ALA A 97 -56.29 13.35 -57.60
CA ALA A 97 -55.51 13.99 -58.65
C ALA A 97 -55.65 13.29 -60.01
N GLN A 98 -55.63 11.94 -60.01
CA GLN A 98 -55.89 11.15 -61.22
C GLN A 98 -57.31 11.35 -61.77
N VAL A 99 -58.33 11.37 -60.90
CA VAL A 99 -59.72 11.64 -61.31
C VAL A 99 -59.87 13.06 -61.84
N TYR A 100 -59.21 14.04 -61.22
CA TYR A 100 -59.21 15.43 -61.66
C TYR A 100 -58.58 15.60 -63.04
N GLU A 101 -57.37 15.06 -63.27
CA GLU A 101 -56.70 15.14 -64.57
C GLU A 101 -57.49 14.41 -65.68
N ARG A 102 -58.12 13.26 -65.36
CA ARG A 102 -59.02 12.56 -66.29
C ARG A 102 -60.23 13.42 -66.69
N ASN A 103 -60.92 14.02 -65.71
CA ASN A 103 -62.08 14.87 -65.98
C ASN A 103 -61.67 16.15 -66.74
N ARG A 104 -60.51 16.72 -66.43
CA ARG A 104 -59.95 17.89 -67.13
C ARG A 104 -59.66 17.58 -68.59
N TYR A 105 -59.05 16.43 -68.88
CA TYR A 105 -58.76 16.02 -70.26
C TYR A 105 -60.06 15.80 -71.06
N GLN A 106 -61.05 15.15 -70.45
CA GLN A 106 -62.36 14.94 -71.08
C GLN A 106 -63.11 16.25 -71.35
N ALA A 107 -63.05 17.21 -70.42
CA ALA A 107 -63.65 18.54 -70.61
C ALA A 107 -62.96 19.32 -71.75
N LEU A 108 -61.63 19.31 -71.81
CA LEU A 108 -60.87 19.94 -72.90
C LEU A 108 -61.18 19.32 -74.26
N GLN A 109 -61.31 17.99 -74.32
CA GLN A 109 -61.67 17.29 -75.56
C GLN A 109 -63.09 17.63 -76.01
N ALA A 110 -64.07 17.60 -75.10
CA ALA A 110 -65.45 17.97 -75.41
C ALA A 110 -65.57 19.43 -75.88
N GLN A 111 -64.81 20.35 -75.28
CA GLN A 111 -64.78 21.75 -75.67
C GLN A 111 -64.15 21.96 -77.05
N ALA A 112 -63.07 21.24 -77.37
CA ALA A 112 -62.45 21.29 -78.70
C ALA A 112 -63.38 20.71 -79.78
N GLU A 113 -64.07 19.60 -79.50
CA GLU A 113 -65.08 19.01 -80.39
C GLU A 113 -66.28 19.96 -80.60
N GLU A 114 -66.72 20.67 -79.55
CA GLU A 114 -67.75 21.70 -79.66
C GLU A 114 -67.30 22.84 -80.58
N GLU A 115 -66.09 23.37 -80.41
CA GLU A 115 -65.55 24.45 -81.25
C GLU A 115 -65.37 24.04 -82.72
N GLU A 116 -65.01 22.79 -82.99
CA GLU A 116 -64.87 22.26 -84.34
C GLU A 116 -66.24 22.07 -85.01
N LEU A 117 -67.20 21.49 -84.30
CA LEU A 117 -68.58 21.33 -84.79
C LEU A 117 -69.30 22.67 -84.96
N GLN A 118 -69.03 23.65 -84.10
CA GLN A 118 -69.56 25.01 -84.23
C GLN A 118 -69.03 25.68 -85.49
N ARG A 119 -67.73 25.51 -85.81
CA ARG A 119 -67.16 25.95 -87.09
C ARG A 119 -67.78 25.25 -88.30
N ILE A 120 -68.11 23.96 -88.21
CA ILE A 120 -68.73 23.20 -89.32
C ILE A 120 -70.22 23.56 -89.50
N ALA A 121 -70.94 23.82 -88.41
CA ALA A 121 -72.35 24.21 -88.42
C ALA A 121 -72.58 25.61 -89.02
N GLU A 122 -71.61 26.52 -88.95
CA GLU A 122 -71.68 27.85 -89.60
C GLU A 122 -71.74 27.76 -91.15
N PHE A 123 -71.40 26.62 -91.76
CA PHE A 123 -71.36 26.45 -93.22
C PHE A 123 -72.37 25.42 -93.79
N SER A 124 -73.20 24.74 -92.97
CA SER A 124 -74.08 23.66 -93.43
C SER A 124 -75.45 23.64 -92.75
N ASP A 125 -76.55 23.49 -93.51
CA ASP A 125 -77.89 23.19 -92.98
C ASP A 125 -77.94 21.73 -92.50
N ALA A 126 -77.73 21.50 -91.21
CA ALA A 126 -77.86 20.17 -90.61
C ALA A 126 -78.48 20.24 -89.21
N GLU A 127 -79.77 19.92 -89.11
CA GLU A 127 -80.49 19.72 -87.84
C GLU A 127 -79.79 18.66 -86.96
N GLU A 128 -79.21 17.60 -87.56
CA GLU A 128 -78.50 16.53 -86.84
C GLU A 128 -77.21 17.01 -86.15
N LEU A 129 -76.52 18.01 -86.73
CA LEU A 129 -75.36 18.64 -86.10
C LEU A 129 -75.77 19.55 -84.93
N SER A 130 -76.95 20.18 -85.01
CA SER A 130 -77.45 21.06 -83.95
C SER A 130 -77.88 20.28 -82.68
N GLU A 131 -78.53 19.12 -82.83
CA GLU A 131 -78.83 18.23 -81.69
C GLU A 131 -77.54 17.70 -81.07
N ARG A 132 -76.57 17.29 -81.88
CA ARG A 132 -75.26 16.82 -81.40
C ARG A 132 -74.53 17.91 -80.60
N LEU A 133 -74.54 19.15 -81.10
CA LEU A 133 -73.94 20.30 -80.44
C LEU A 133 -74.66 20.63 -79.11
N GLN A 134 -75.98 20.50 -79.05
CA GLN A 134 -76.74 20.69 -77.81
C GLN A 134 -76.44 19.59 -76.77
N THR A 135 -76.30 18.33 -77.20
CA THR A 135 -75.88 17.23 -76.29
C THR A 135 -74.46 17.43 -75.77
N LEU A 136 -73.54 17.91 -76.61
CA LEU A 136 -72.16 18.21 -76.22
C LEU A 136 -72.07 19.40 -75.27
N ARG A 137 -72.90 20.44 -75.46
CA ARG A 137 -73.01 21.56 -74.50
C ARG A 137 -73.45 21.10 -73.13
N LEU A 138 -74.48 20.26 -73.08
CA LEU A 138 -75.00 19.72 -71.82
C LEU A 138 -73.95 18.81 -71.15
N GLN A 139 -73.16 18.07 -71.94
CA GLN A 139 -72.01 17.29 -71.44
C GLN A 139 -70.85 18.18 -70.96
N SER A 140 -70.55 19.27 -71.66
CA SER A 140 -69.53 20.25 -71.27
C SER A 140 -69.89 20.92 -69.95
N GLU A 141 -71.13 21.41 -69.81
CA GLU A 141 -71.64 22.00 -68.57
C GLU A 141 -71.55 21.02 -67.40
N THR A 142 -72.02 19.77 -67.58
CA THR A 142 -71.95 18.74 -66.53
C THR A 142 -70.51 18.34 -66.18
N LEU A 143 -69.60 18.31 -67.15
CA LEU A 143 -68.18 18.08 -66.90
C LEU A 143 -67.53 19.25 -66.16
N THR A 144 -67.87 20.50 -66.47
CA THR A 144 -67.39 21.67 -65.70
C THR A 144 -67.91 21.69 -64.26
N THR A 145 -69.17 21.31 -64.01
CA THR A 145 -69.69 21.19 -62.64
C THR A 145 -68.97 20.07 -61.89
N ASN A 146 -68.78 18.91 -62.51
CA ASN A 146 -68.04 17.79 -61.92
C ASN A 146 -66.56 18.15 -61.65
N LEU A 147 -65.94 18.98 -62.50
CA LEU A 147 -64.58 19.46 -62.32
C LEU A 147 -64.47 20.44 -61.15
N ASN A 148 -65.44 21.33 -60.98
CA ASN A 148 -65.50 22.24 -59.84
C ASN A 148 -65.73 21.48 -58.52
N ASP A 149 -66.58 20.47 -58.51
CA ASP A 149 -66.79 19.60 -57.35
C ASP A 149 -65.53 18.78 -57.03
N ALA A 150 -64.88 18.21 -58.05
CA ALA A 150 -63.62 17.49 -57.88
C ALA A 150 -62.48 18.40 -57.36
N LYS A 151 -62.40 19.66 -57.82
CA LYS A 151 -61.46 20.66 -57.29
C LYS A 151 -61.70 20.93 -55.81
N ALA A 152 -62.96 21.13 -55.41
CA ALA A 152 -63.29 21.39 -54.01
C ALA A 152 -62.95 20.20 -53.10
N VAL A 153 -63.13 18.97 -53.59
CA VAL A 153 -62.73 17.75 -52.87
C VAL A 153 -61.20 17.61 -52.81
N PHE A 154 -60.48 17.91 -53.90
CA PHE A 154 -59.01 17.90 -53.93
C PHE A 154 -58.42 18.89 -52.92
N TYR A 155 -58.82 20.16 -52.93
CA TYR A 155 -58.28 21.15 -51.99
C TYR A 155 -58.52 20.77 -50.53
N ARG A 156 -59.68 20.18 -50.20
CA ARG A 156 -59.95 19.67 -48.84
C ARG A 156 -59.09 18.46 -48.47
N ALA A 157 -58.71 17.62 -49.44
CA ALA A 157 -57.84 16.47 -49.21
C ALA A 157 -56.38 16.91 -49.05
N ASP A 158 -55.90 17.81 -49.92
CA ASP A 158 -54.57 18.43 -49.87
C ASP A 158 -54.36 19.21 -48.56
N GLU A 159 -55.34 20.02 -48.14
CA GLU A 159 -55.26 20.74 -46.85
C GLU A 159 -55.20 19.77 -45.66
N ARG A 160 -55.93 18.64 -45.71
CA ARG A 160 -55.85 17.58 -44.68
C ARG A 160 -54.50 16.86 -44.70
N ALA A 161 -53.95 16.56 -45.87
CA ALA A 161 -52.65 15.93 -46.02
C ALA A 161 -51.54 16.83 -45.46
N ASN A 162 -51.56 18.11 -45.82
CA ASN A 162 -50.62 19.11 -45.28
C ASN A 162 -50.76 19.29 -43.76
N ASN A 163 -51.97 19.30 -43.22
CA ASN A 163 -52.17 19.36 -41.77
C ASN A 163 -51.67 18.11 -41.04
N ALA A 164 -51.91 16.92 -41.60
CA ALA A 164 -51.40 15.65 -41.04
C ALA A 164 -49.86 15.57 -41.11
N ALA A 165 -49.26 16.02 -42.22
CA ALA A 165 -47.80 16.09 -42.37
C ALA A 165 -47.17 17.06 -41.34
N ASN A 166 -47.77 18.23 -41.12
CA ASN A 166 -47.30 19.17 -40.09
C ASN A 166 -47.41 18.60 -38.67
N GLN A 167 -48.51 17.90 -38.36
CA GLN A 167 -48.67 17.20 -37.07
C GLN A 167 -47.64 16.09 -36.90
N LEU A 168 -47.31 15.35 -37.97
CA LEU A 168 -46.29 14.31 -37.92
C LEU A 168 -44.93 14.91 -37.57
N ILE A 169 -44.54 16.01 -38.22
CA ILE A 169 -43.28 16.71 -37.94
C ILE A 169 -43.20 17.13 -36.47
N GLU A 170 -44.25 17.77 -35.95
CA GLU A 170 -44.27 18.22 -34.54
C GLU A 170 -44.13 17.06 -33.55
N VAL A 171 -44.78 15.92 -33.82
CA VAL A 171 -44.70 14.75 -32.96
C VAL A 171 -43.34 14.04 -33.08
N GLU A 172 -42.73 14.03 -34.26
CA GLU A 172 -41.38 13.49 -34.47
C GLU A 172 -40.32 14.32 -33.76
N GLU A 173 -40.42 15.65 -33.78
CA GLU A 173 -39.54 16.53 -33.01
C GLU A 173 -39.66 16.26 -31.50
N ARG A 174 -40.89 16.12 -30.97
CA ARG A 174 -41.13 15.76 -29.56
C ARG A 174 -40.55 14.39 -29.21
N LEU A 175 -40.67 13.41 -30.10
CA LEU A 175 -40.10 12.07 -29.90
C LEU A 175 -38.57 12.12 -29.87
N GLN A 176 -37.94 12.89 -30.76
CA GLN A 176 -36.48 13.06 -30.76
C GLN A 176 -35.99 13.72 -29.47
N LEU A 177 -36.67 14.77 -29.00
CA LEU A 177 -36.36 15.41 -27.73
C LEU A 177 -36.46 14.41 -26.55
N ALA A 178 -37.53 13.62 -26.49
CA ALA A 178 -37.70 12.61 -25.45
C ALA A 178 -36.64 11.48 -25.52
N GLN A 179 -36.23 11.07 -26.72
CA GLN A 179 -35.16 10.09 -26.90
C GLN A 179 -33.81 10.63 -26.45
N HIS A 180 -33.51 11.90 -26.77
CA HIS A 180 -32.29 12.57 -26.33
C HIS A 180 -32.24 12.68 -24.81
N GLU A 181 -33.32 13.16 -24.18
CA GLU A 181 -33.42 13.25 -22.72
C GLU A 181 -33.26 11.87 -22.07
N ARG A 182 -33.87 10.81 -22.63
CA ARG A 182 -33.68 9.44 -22.15
C ARG A 182 -32.21 9.02 -22.19
N SER A 183 -31.52 9.28 -23.30
CA SER A 183 -30.10 8.92 -23.48
C SER A 183 -29.20 9.69 -22.51
N GLU A 184 -29.43 10.97 -22.30
CA GLU A 184 -28.68 11.77 -21.31
C GLU A 184 -28.88 11.22 -19.88
N LYS A 185 -30.13 10.92 -19.50
CA LYS A 185 -30.43 10.33 -18.18
C LYS A 185 -29.82 8.95 -18.00
N GLN A 186 -29.79 8.13 -19.05
CA GLN A 186 -29.14 6.82 -19.02
C GLN A 186 -27.63 6.93 -18.86
N ALA A 187 -26.98 7.84 -19.60
CA ALA A 187 -25.55 8.09 -19.46
C ALA A 187 -25.21 8.56 -18.04
N HIS A 188 -25.94 9.54 -17.52
CA HIS A 188 -25.75 10.03 -16.16
C HIS A 188 -25.97 8.94 -15.10
N PHE A 189 -26.95 8.06 -15.29
CA PHE A 189 -27.16 6.91 -14.40
C PHE A 189 -25.96 5.97 -14.40
N VAL A 190 -25.37 5.67 -15.56
CA VAL A 190 -24.17 4.82 -15.66
C VAL A 190 -22.97 5.48 -14.99
N ASP A 191 -22.78 6.79 -15.15
CA ASP A 191 -21.70 7.55 -14.50
C ASP A 191 -21.79 7.49 -12.98
N LEU A 192 -23.00 7.57 -12.42
CA LEU A 192 -23.26 7.45 -10.99
C LEU A 192 -22.97 6.03 -10.46
N LEU A 193 -23.30 4.98 -11.23
CA LEU A 193 -22.97 3.60 -10.85
C LEU A 193 -21.46 3.37 -10.79
N ALA A 194 -20.71 3.99 -11.70
CA ALA A 194 -19.26 3.88 -11.79
C ALA A 194 -18.51 4.78 -10.80
N ALA A 195 -19.19 5.72 -10.13
CA ALA A 195 -18.54 6.68 -9.25
C ALA A 195 -17.99 6.04 -7.95
N TYR A 196 -18.71 5.06 -7.41
CA TYR A 196 -18.32 4.31 -6.22
C TYR A 196 -18.72 2.83 -6.39
N PRO A 197 -17.83 1.96 -6.91
CA PRO A 197 -18.17 0.58 -7.23
C PRO A 197 -18.24 -0.28 -5.96
N VAL A 198 -19.38 -0.22 -5.28
CA VAL A 198 -19.77 -1.21 -4.25
C VAL A 198 -20.36 -2.43 -4.96
N GLU A 199 -20.31 -3.63 -4.36
CA GLU A 199 -20.83 -4.87 -4.98
C GLU A 199 -22.25 -4.70 -5.59
N GLU A 200 -23.14 -4.01 -4.89
CA GLU A 200 -24.50 -3.73 -5.35
C GLU A 200 -24.51 -2.84 -6.62
N LEU A 201 -23.69 -1.79 -6.66
CA LEU A 201 -23.60 -0.86 -7.80
C LEU A 201 -22.89 -1.51 -8.99
N ALA A 202 -21.85 -2.31 -8.76
CA ALA A 202 -21.19 -3.10 -9.80
C ALA A 202 -22.16 -4.09 -10.46
N SER A 203 -23.00 -4.76 -9.65
CA SER A 203 -24.03 -5.66 -10.18
C SER A 203 -25.09 -4.93 -11.00
N ALA A 204 -25.45 -3.70 -10.62
CA ALA A 204 -26.38 -2.87 -11.36
C ALA A 204 -25.75 -2.33 -12.66
N GLN A 205 -24.46 -2.02 -12.65
CA GLN A 205 -23.70 -1.57 -13.81
C GLN A 205 -23.63 -2.65 -14.88
N GLN A 206 -23.40 -3.91 -14.50
CA GLN A 206 -23.39 -5.03 -15.43
C GLN A 206 -24.74 -5.21 -16.14
N ILE A 207 -25.85 -5.04 -15.41
CA ILE A 207 -27.21 -5.10 -15.98
C ILE A 207 -27.48 -3.90 -16.90
N ALA A 208 -27.01 -2.71 -16.54
CA ALA A 208 -27.13 -1.51 -17.37
C ALA A 208 -26.34 -1.66 -18.68
N ALA A 209 -25.17 -2.28 -18.65
CA ALA A 209 -24.34 -2.57 -19.83
C ALA A 209 -25.03 -3.50 -20.84
N GLU A 210 -25.94 -4.36 -20.40
CA GLU A 210 -26.80 -5.18 -21.29
C GLU A 210 -27.97 -4.39 -21.91
N GLY A 211 -28.03 -3.06 -21.71
CA GLY A 211 -29.11 -2.19 -22.15
C GLY A 211 -30.33 -2.17 -21.23
N LYS A 212 -30.33 -2.95 -20.14
CA LYS A 212 -31.49 -3.13 -19.26
C LYS A 212 -31.54 -2.14 -18.09
N HIS A 213 -31.39 -0.85 -18.39
CA HIS A 213 -31.33 0.27 -17.43
C HIS A 213 -32.47 0.24 -16.39
N MET A 214 -33.71 -0.03 -16.81
CA MET A 214 -34.87 -0.09 -15.90
C MET A 214 -34.79 -1.23 -14.88
N SER A 215 -34.20 -2.37 -15.27
CA SER A 215 -34.03 -3.49 -14.34
C SER A 215 -32.90 -3.23 -13.35
N ALA A 216 -31.83 -2.53 -13.78
CA ALA A 216 -30.78 -2.06 -12.90
C ALA A 216 -31.34 -1.08 -11.84
N SER A 217 -32.17 -0.12 -12.25
CA SER A 217 -32.81 0.81 -11.31
C SER A 217 -33.79 0.11 -10.36
N GLN A 218 -34.59 -0.85 -10.84
CA GLN A 218 -35.50 -1.62 -9.99
C GLN A 218 -34.74 -2.44 -8.93
N ARG A 219 -33.59 -3.00 -9.30
CA ARG A 219 -32.73 -3.73 -8.35
C ARG A 219 -32.27 -2.83 -7.21
N LEU A 220 -31.79 -1.62 -7.53
CA LEU A 220 -31.35 -0.64 -6.52
C LEU A 220 -32.51 -0.12 -5.66
N LEU A 221 -33.70 0.00 -6.22
CA LEU A 221 -34.87 0.49 -5.50
C LEU A 221 -35.55 -0.59 -4.63
N GLY A 222 -35.17 -1.86 -4.78
CA GLY A 222 -35.74 -3.00 -4.05
C GLY A 222 -36.99 -3.63 -4.70
N GLY A 223 -37.22 -3.37 -5.99
CA GLY A 223 -38.33 -3.92 -6.77
C GLY A 223 -39.01 -2.92 -7.72
N ALA A 224 -40.07 -3.37 -8.40
CA ALA A 224 -40.91 -2.50 -9.21
C ALA A 224 -41.83 -1.65 -8.32
N LEU A 225 -41.71 -0.33 -8.43
CA LEU A 225 -42.57 0.62 -7.73
C LEU A 225 -43.87 0.85 -8.52
N ARG A 226 -45.00 0.92 -7.82
CA ARG A 226 -46.26 1.39 -8.40
C ARG A 226 -46.21 2.91 -8.50
N GLU A 227 -46.82 3.49 -9.53
CA GLU A 227 -46.83 4.94 -9.75
C GLU A 227 -47.31 5.75 -8.52
N ALA A 228 -48.28 5.21 -7.77
CA ALA A 228 -48.81 5.84 -6.57
C ALA A 228 -47.78 5.95 -5.42
N ASP A 229 -46.78 5.06 -5.37
CA ASP A 229 -45.80 4.96 -4.28
C ASP A 229 -44.52 5.77 -4.57
N ILE A 230 -44.34 6.22 -5.82
CA ILE A 230 -43.17 6.98 -6.27
C ILE A 230 -42.94 8.25 -5.42
N PRO A 231 -43.94 9.10 -5.13
CA PRO A 231 -43.70 10.34 -4.39
C PRO A 231 -43.20 10.08 -2.96
N ALA A 232 -43.80 9.13 -2.26
CA ALA A 232 -43.41 8.78 -0.89
C ALA A 232 -42.00 8.16 -0.86
N ARG A 233 -41.68 7.29 -1.82
CA ARG A 233 -40.35 6.69 -1.94
C ARG A 233 -39.29 7.74 -2.29
N LYS A 234 -39.61 8.71 -3.14
CA LYS A 234 -38.73 9.83 -3.48
C LYS A 234 -38.39 10.66 -2.26
N GLU A 235 -39.39 11.07 -1.48
CA GLU A 235 -39.18 11.86 -0.25
C GLU A 235 -38.29 11.11 0.76
N GLN A 236 -38.51 9.79 0.90
CA GLN A 236 -37.66 8.94 1.72
C GLN A 236 -36.20 8.92 1.24
N LEU A 237 -35.97 8.75 -0.07
CA LEU A 237 -34.63 8.72 -0.65
C LEU A 237 -33.93 10.08 -0.56
N GLU A 238 -34.66 11.19 -0.71
CA GLU A 238 -34.13 12.54 -0.51
C GLU A 238 -33.68 12.76 0.94
N GLY A 239 -34.44 12.23 1.91
CA GLY A 239 -34.04 12.23 3.32
C GLY A 239 -32.74 11.44 3.55
N ILE A 240 -32.66 10.22 3.04
CA ILE A 240 -31.45 9.37 3.13
C ILE A 240 -30.25 10.04 2.45
N TYR A 241 -30.44 10.62 1.27
CA TYR A 241 -29.39 11.35 0.55
C TYR A 241 -28.88 12.52 1.37
N ARG A 242 -29.77 13.32 1.96
CA ARG A 242 -29.38 14.47 2.79
C ARG A 242 -28.56 14.05 4.01
N ASP A 243 -28.96 12.97 4.68
CA ASP A 243 -28.23 12.43 5.82
C ASP A 243 -26.84 11.89 5.41
N ALA A 244 -26.78 11.16 4.29
CA ALA A 244 -25.54 10.65 3.71
C ALA A 244 -24.60 11.79 3.28
N TYR A 245 -25.12 12.81 2.61
CA TYR A 245 -24.36 14.00 2.20
C TYR A 245 -23.81 14.76 3.41
N ASN A 246 -24.62 14.94 4.46
CA ASN A 246 -24.15 15.57 5.70
C ASN A 246 -23.05 14.74 6.40
N ALA A 247 -23.09 13.41 6.30
CA ALA A 247 -22.04 12.55 6.80
C ALA A 247 -20.76 12.66 5.93
N LEU A 248 -20.91 12.64 4.60
CA LEU A 248 -19.81 12.83 3.66
C LEU A 248 -19.12 14.18 3.86
N SER A 249 -19.87 15.28 3.92
CA SER A 249 -19.34 16.62 4.13
C SER A 249 -18.56 16.74 5.45
N ARG A 250 -19.05 16.09 6.53
CA ARG A 250 -18.31 16.03 7.80
C ARG A 250 -16.99 15.29 7.67
N THR A 251 -16.97 14.15 6.99
CA THR A 251 -15.75 13.37 6.74
C THR A 251 -14.79 14.13 5.83
N PHE A 252 -15.29 14.73 4.74
CA PHE A 252 -14.50 15.55 3.83
C PHE A 252 -13.78 16.67 4.57
N ASN A 253 -14.50 17.50 5.33
CA ASN A 253 -13.89 18.60 6.08
C ASN A 253 -12.86 18.13 7.12
N ARG A 254 -13.02 16.92 7.66
CA ARG A 254 -12.06 16.34 8.62
C ARG A 254 -10.78 15.87 7.94
N GLU A 255 -10.89 15.19 6.80
CA GLU A 255 -9.74 14.60 6.09
C GLU A 255 -9.08 15.56 5.07
N GLN A 256 -9.75 16.65 4.70
CA GLN A 256 -9.25 17.65 3.73
C GLN A 256 -7.80 18.12 4.01
N PRO A 257 -7.38 18.41 5.26
CA PRO A 257 -6.02 18.84 5.53
C PRO A 257 -4.96 17.77 5.23
N ILE A 258 -5.29 16.49 5.42
CA ILE A 258 -4.39 15.36 5.17
C ILE A 258 -4.21 15.14 3.67
N LEU A 259 -5.28 15.36 2.91
CA LEU A 259 -5.30 15.14 1.45
C LEU A 259 -5.01 16.41 0.65
N LEU A 260 -4.55 17.49 1.29
CA LEU A 260 -4.37 18.80 0.65
C LEU A 260 -3.51 18.75 -0.62
N GLU A 261 -2.49 17.89 -0.64
CA GLU A 261 -1.61 17.66 -1.79
C GLU A 261 -2.38 17.20 -3.05
N TYR A 262 -3.48 16.49 -2.88
CA TYR A 262 -4.30 15.96 -3.97
C TYR A 262 -5.42 16.92 -4.42
N GLY A 263 -5.61 18.04 -3.73
CA GLY A 263 -6.62 19.04 -4.05
C GLY A 263 -8.06 18.50 -3.98
N PRO A 264 -8.51 17.96 -2.82
CA PRO A 264 -9.86 17.45 -2.65
C PRO A 264 -10.89 18.57 -2.79
N ASP A 265 -11.87 18.33 -3.65
CA ASP A 265 -12.98 19.23 -3.94
C ASP A 265 -14.30 18.45 -3.94
N LEU A 266 -15.40 19.15 -3.64
CA LEU A 266 -16.74 18.57 -3.54
C LEU A 266 -17.61 19.22 -4.61
N ASP A 267 -18.06 18.42 -5.58
CA ASP A 267 -18.88 18.94 -6.66
C ASP A 267 -20.33 19.24 -6.22
N ASP A 268 -21.08 19.91 -7.08
CA ASP A 268 -22.49 20.27 -6.86
C ASP A 268 -23.41 19.04 -6.70
N GLN A 269 -22.93 17.84 -7.05
CA GLN A 269 -23.68 16.57 -6.99
C GLN A 269 -23.33 15.75 -5.73
N GLY A 270 -22.33 16.18 -4.96
CA GLY A 270 -21.85 15.50 -3.77
C GLY A 270 -20.80 14.41 -4.01
N LEU A 271 -20.12 14.44 -5.15
CA LEU A 271 -18.97 13.59 -5.45
C LEU A 271 -17.67 14.29 -5.00
N VAL A 272 -16.76 13.49 -4.44
CA VAL A 272 -15.41 13.96 -4.08
C VAL A 272 -14.48 13.76 -5.27
N LEU A 273 -13.88 14.85 -5.72
CA LEU A 273 -12.93 14.88 -6.83
C LEU A 273 -11.57 15.37 -6.33
N PHE A 274 -10.50 14.88 -6.96
CA PHE A 274 -9.13 15.27 -6.62
C PHE A 274 -8.51 16.04 -7.77
N LEU A 275 -8.46 17.38 -7.64
CA LEU A 275 -8.13 18.29 -8.72
C LEU A 275 -6.68 18.16 -9.21
N ASN A 276 -5.75 17.80 -8.32
CA ASN A 276 -4.33 17.73 -8.65
C ASN A 276 -3.95 16.40 -9.34
N GLU A 277 -4.81 15.38 -9.27
CA GLU A 277 -4.64 14.08 -9.93
C GLU A 277 -5.66 13.95 -11.07
N ASN A 278 -5.61 14.84 -12.06
CA ASN A 278 -6.48 14.83 -13.24
C ASN A 278 -8.00 14.85 -12.97
N LYS A 279 -8.43 15.43 -11.85
CA LYS A 279 -9.85 15.40 -11.41
C LYS A 279 -10.38 13.99 -11.22
N CYS A 280 -9.53 13.07 -10.77
CA CYS A 280 -9.92 11.68 -10.55
C CYS A 280 -10.92 11.56 -9.39
N LYS A 281 -11.68 10.47 -9.40
CA LYS A 281 -12.57 10.09 -8.31
C LYS A 281 -11.79 9.48 -7.14
N ALA A 282 -12.41 9.39 -5.97
CA ALA A 282 -11.77 8.80 -4.79
C ALA A 282 -11.27 7.36 -4.98
N VAL A 283 -11.97 6.56 -5.79
CA VAL A 283 -11.62 5.17 -6.08
C VAL A 283 -10.36 5.10 -6.95
N GLU A 284 -10.32 5.92 -8.00
CA GLU A 284 -9.17 6.02 -8.90
C GLU A 284 -7.93 6.53 -8.16
N LEU A 285 -8.10 7.49 -7.22
CA LEU A 285 -7.02 7.92 -6.35
C LEU A 285 -6.52 6.77 -5.48
N LEU A 286 -7.42 5.95 -4.93
CA LEU A 286 -7.05 4.83 -4.06
C LEU A 286 -6.22 3.78 -4.83
N GLU A 287 -6.59 3.47 -6.07
CA GLU A 287 -5.81 2.58 -6.94
C GLU A 287 -4.41 3.16 -7.21
N LEU A 288 -4.34 4.43 -7.62
CA LEU A 288 -3.09 5.12 -7.90
C LEU A 288 -2.17 5.21 -6.67
N LEU A 289 -2.74 5.48 -5.48
CA LEU A 289 -1.99 5.47 -4.23
C LEU A 289 -1.52 4.07 -3.85
N SER A 290 -2.34 3.04 -4.09
CA SER A 290 -1.97 1.65 -3.83
C SER A 290 -0.77 1.23 -4.71
N GLU A 291 -0.80 1.58 -5.99
CA GLU A 291 0.33 1.35 -6.90
C GLU A 291 1.59 2.11 -6.47
N ARG A 292 1.46 3.39 -6.08
CA ARG A 292 2.59 4.18 -5.56
C ARG A 292 3.18 3.57 -4.29
N ILE A 293 2.35 3.09 -3.37
CA ILE A 293 2.79 2.42 -2.13
C ILE A 293 3.59 1.15 -2.46
N GLU A 294 3.08 0.29 -3.35
CA GLU A 294 3.80 -0.93 -3.73
C GLU A 294 5.13 -0.62 -4.44
N MET A 295 5.16 0.37 -5.32
CA MET A 295 6.40 0.83 -5.95
C MET A 295 7.39 1.38 -4.91
N GLN A 296 6.94 2.21 -3.97
CA GLN A 296 7.78 2.76 -2.91
C GLN A 296 8.31 1.67 -1.97
N LYS A 297 7.49 0.68 -1.60
CA LYS A 297 7.95 -0.48 -0.83
C LYS A 297 9.04 -1.25 -1.56
N MET A 298 8.89 -1.45 -2.87
CA MET A 298 9.90 -2.12 -3.69
C MET A 298 11.22 -1.33 -3.72
N LEU A 299 11.15 0.00 -3.91
CA LEU A 299 12.33 0.87 -3.91
C LEU A 299 13.00 0.93 -2.54
N LEU A 300 12.23 1.11 -1.46
CA LEU A 300 12.75 1.11 -0.08
C LEU A 300 13.45 -0.20 0.25
N ASN A 301 12.85 -1.34 -0.10
CA ASN A 301 13.47 -2.64 0.14
C ASN A 301 14.77 -2.80 -0.65
N GLN A 302 14.85 -2.27 -1.87
CA GLN A 302 16.08 -2.26 -2.66
C GLN A 302 17.16 -1.35 -2.07
N GLU A 303 16.81 -0.14 -1.64
CA GLU A 303 17.76 0.80 -1.02
C GLU A 303 18.24 0.30 0.35
N GLU A 304 17.33 -0.22 1.19
CA GLU A 304 17.68 -0.83 2.47
C GLU A 304 18.60 -2.04 2.29
N THR A 305 18.28 -2.91 1.33
CA THR A 305 19.13 -4.06 0.99
C THR A 305 20.51 -3.57 0.57
N ARG A 306 20.61 -2.59 -0.33
CA ARG A 306 21.90 -2.06 -0.77
C ARG A 306 22.71 -1.42 0.36
N LEU A 307 22.08 -0.59 1.19
CA LEU A 307 22.75 0.04 2.35
C LEU A 307 23.24 -1.02 3.33
N PHE A 308 22.44 -2.06 3.56
CA PHE A 308 22.80 -3.16 4.42
C PHE A 308 24.00 -3.94 3.88
N GLU A 309 24.02 -4.21 2.57
CA GLU A 309 25.15 -4.89 1.92
C GLU A 309 26.41 -4.05 1.93
N ASP A 310 26.29 -2.75 1.64
CA ASP A 310 27.40 -1.81 1.71
C ASP A 310 27.98 -1.75 3.13
N PHE A 311 27.13 -1.77 4.17
CA PHE A 311 27.56 -1.81 5.57
C PHE A 311 28.28 -3.13 5.92
N LEU A 312 27.73 -4.28 5.55
CA LEU A 312 28.35 -5.58 5.79
C LEU A 312 29.74 -5.66 5.15
N LEU A 313 29.85 -5.19 3.90
CA LEU A 313 31.10 -5.30 3.16
C LEU A 313 32.15 -4.29 3.63
N HIS A 314 31.78 -3.03 3.87
CA HIS A 314 32.77 -1.98 4.17
C HIS A 314 33.11 -1.87 5.64
N GLU A 315 32.14 -2.02 6.54
CA GLU A 315 32.37 -1.83 7.97
C GLU A 315 32.72 -3.17 8.64
N ILE A 316 31.87 -4.19 8.48
CA ILE A 316 32.06 -5.46 9.18
C ILE A 316 33.25 -6.23 8.60
N ALA A 317 33.36 -6.36 7.27
CA ALA A 317 34.48 -7.10 6.69
C ALA A 317 35.83 -6.42 6.99
N GLU A 318 35.91 -5.09 6.99
CA GLU A 318 37.14 -4.36 7.37
C GLU A 318 37.47 -4.49 8.86
N ALA A 319 36.47 -4.48 9.75
CA ALA A 319 36.69 -4.73 11.18
C ALA A 319 37.23 -6.15 11.43
N ILE A 320 36.62 -7.16 10.79
CA ILE A 320 37.08 -8.55 10.88
C ILE A 320 38.48 -8.69 10.30
N ARG A 321 38.74 -8.07 9.14
CA ARG A 321 40.06 -8.02 8.52
C ARG A 321 41.10 -7.47 9.48
N THR A 322 40.82 -6.32 10.10
CA THR A 322 41.73 -5.66 11.05
C THR A 322 42.05 -6.58 12.21
N SER A 323 41.04 -7.19 12.83
CA SER A 323 41.22 -8.14 13.94
C SER A 323 42.02 -9.39 13.53
N ILE A 324 41.84 -9.90 12.31
CA ILE A 324 42.64 -11.00 11.76
C ILE A 324 44.10 -10.57 11.61
N PHE A 325 44.38 -9.39 11.04
CA PHE A 325 45.74 -8.88 10.89
C PHE A 325 46.43 -8.65 12.23
N GLU A 326 45.74 -8.07 13.21
CA GLU A 326 46.26 -7.90 14.57
C GLU A 326 46.61 -9.24 15.23
N ALA A 327 45.77 -10.26 15.06
CA ALA A 327 46.07 -11.61 15.55
C ALA A 327 47.29 -12.23 14.86
N GLU A 328 47.46 -12.03 13.54
CA GLU A 328 48.66 -12.48 12.81
C GLU A 328 49.92 -11.79 13.31
N GLU A 329 49.86 -10.47 13.52
CA GLU A 329 50.97 -9.69 14.06
C GLU A 329 51.32 -10.17 15.48
N TRP A 330 50.31 -10.40 16.32
CA TRP A 330 50.52 -10.91 17.67
C TRP A 330 51.22 -12.27 17.66
N VAL A 331 50.82 -13.18 16.76
CA VAL A 331 51.51 -14.47 16.56
C VAL A 331 52.95 -14.30 16.09
N GLN A 332 53.23 -13.32 15.22
CA GLN A 332 54.59 -13.02 14.81
C GLN A 332 55.44 -12.50 15.99
N GLN A 333 54.90 -11.60 16.81
CA GLN A 333 55.57 -11.10 18.01
C GLN A 333 55.88 -12.24 18.98
N ILE A 334 54.92 -13.14 19.25
CA ILE A 334 55.14 -14.35 20.08
C ILE A 334 56.28 -15.20 19.49
N ASN A 335 56.27 -15.44 18.19
CA ASN A 335 57.31 -16.22 17.52
C ASN A 335 58.69 -15.56 17.57
N GLN A 336 58.78 -14.23 17.55
CA GLN A 336 60.04 -13.52 17.77
C GLN A 336 60.58 -13.81 19.18
N VAL A 337 59.72 -13.81 20.21
CA VAL A 337 60.10 -14.22 21.57
C VAL A 337 60.58 -15.66 21.60
N LEU A 338 59.81 -16.56 20.98
CA LEU A 338 60.12 -17.99 20.88
C LEU A 338 61.44 -18.28 20.15
N SER A 339 61.84 -17.43 19.20
CA SER A 339 63.11 -17.55 18.50
C SER A 339 64.32 -17.13 19.34
N GLY A 340 64.13 -16.18 20.26
CA GLY A 340 65.18 -15.68 21.16
C GLY A 340 65.41 -16.54 22.41
N LEU A 341 64.60 -17.57 22.61
CA LEU A 341 64.66 -18.50 23.74
C LEU A 341 65.83 -19.49 23.57
N PRO A 342 66.87 -19.46 24.44
CA PRO A 342 67.93 -20.46 24.43
C PRO A 342 67.41 -21.76 25.07
N MET A 343 66.61 -22.53 24.32
CA MET A 343 66.13 -23.84 24.75
C MET A 343 67.15 -24.91 24.38
N ILE A 344 67.49 -25.80 25.31
CA ILE A 344 68.34 -26.95 24.99
C ILE A 344 67.51 -27.99 24.24
N GLY A 345 67.89 -28.26 22.99
CA GLY A 345 67.44 -29.44 22.26
C GLY A 345 66.27 -29.23 21.30
N GLU A 346 65.49 -28.15 21.42
CA GLU A 346 64.27 -27.93 20.60
C GLU A 346 63.95 -26.44 20.41
N HIS A 347 63.34 -26.09 19.27
CA HIS A 347 62.76 -24.76 19.00
C HIS A 347 61.24 -24.84 18.98
N TYR A 348 60.58 -23.88 19.62
CA TYR A 348 59.12 -23.76 19.65
C TYR A 348 58.66 -22.68 18.68
N ALA A 349 57.52 -22.90 18.04
CA ALA A 349 56.83 -21.88 17.25
C ALA A 349 55.32 -22.02 17.43
N LEU A 350 54.61 -20.91 17.42
CA LEU A 350 53.16 -20.88 17.43
C LEU A 350 52.66 -20.67 16.00
N GLN A 351 51.72 -21.50 15.57
CA GLN A 351 51.06 -21.37 14.28
C GLN A 351 49.56 -21.09 14.49
N TRP A 352 49.07 -20.01 13.93
CA TRP A 352 47.65 -19.70 13.86
C TRP A 352 47.14 -20.04 12.46
N LYS A 353 46.14 -20.92 12.37
CA LYS A 353 45.66 -21.45 11.10
C LYS A 353 44.18 -21.85 11.16
N PRO A 354 43.49 -21.85 10.01
CA PRO A 354 42.15 -22.39 9.95
C PRO A 354 42.15 -23.92 10.17
N PRO A 355 41.04 -24.50 10.66
CA PRO A 355 40.85 -25.94 10.68
C PRO A 355 40.88 -26.54 9.26
N ALA A 356 41.08 -27.86 9.18
CA ALA A 356 41.08 -28.56 7.89
C ALA A 356 39.69 -28.53 7.22
N GLU A 357 38.65 -28.66 8.04
CA GLU A 357 37.25 -28.60 7.63
C GLU A 357 36.46 -27.79 8.66
N TYR A 358 35.55 -26.94 8.18
CA TYR A 358 34.63 -26.17 9.01
C TYR A 358 33.33 -26.95 9.20
N ASP A 359 32.83 -26.97 10.44
CA ASP A 359 31.52 -27.51 10.75
C ASP A 359 30.45 -26.48 10.38
N MET A 360 29.79 -26.68 9.23
CA MET A 360 28.78 -25.76 8.70
C MET A 360 27.50 -25.69 9.56
N SER A 361 27.37 -26.53 10.60
CA SER A 361 26.31 -26.39 11.59
C SER A 361 26.62 -25.31 12.64
N LYS A 362 27.85 -24.82 12.73
CA LYS A 362 28.24 -23.73 13.64
C LYS A 362 28.07 -22.36 12.99
N LEU A 363 27.70 -21.37 13.82
CA LEU A 363 27.62 -19.98 13.39
C LEU A 363 29.01 -19.46 13.02
N GLY A 364 29.06 -18.65 11.97
CA GLY A 364 30.30 -18.05 11.46
C GLY A 364 31.11 -18.96 10.54
N SER A 365 30.78 -20.25 10.42
CA SER A 365 31.54 -21.21 9.59
C SER A 365 31.52 -20.89 8.08
N HIS A 366 30.41 -20.35 7.56
CA HIS A 366 30.32 -19.95 6.16
C HIS A 366 31.26 -18.76 5.88
N LEU A 367 31.31 -17.78 6.77
CA LEU A 367 32.26 -16.67 6.68
C LEU A 367 33.71 -17.13 6.86
N ALA A 368 33.95 -18.00 7.84
CA ALA A 368 35.26 -18.55 8.15
C ALA A 368 35.89 -19.29 6.95
N GLN A 369 35.09 -20.02 6.16
CA GLN A 369 35.56 -20.68 4.93
C GLN A 369 36.16 -19.68 3.93
N HIS A 370 35.64 -18.45 3.91
CA HIS A 370 36.07 -17.36 3.04
C HIS A 370 37.08 -16.40 3.71
N TYR A 371 37.75 -16.81 4.80
CA TYR A 371 38.72 -15.96 5.52
C TYR A 371 39.80 -15.34 4.60
N LYS A 372 40.22 -16.04 3.54
CA LYS A 372 41.20 -15.51 2.58
C LYS A 372 40.70 -14.28 1.82
N LEU A 373 39.39 -14.21 1.56
CA LEU A 373 38.75 -13.06 0.95
C LEU A 373 38.64 -11.92 1.97
N LEU A 374 38.26 -12.23 3.21
CA LEU A 374 38.23 -11.25 4.32
C LEU A 374 39.61 -10.64 4.64
N ARG A 375 40.71 -11.34 4.33
CA ARG A 375 42.08 -10.79 4.45
C ARG A 375 42.42 -9.76 3.35
N LYS A 376 41.69 -9.73 2.23
CA LYS A 376 41.93 -8.77 1.15
C LYS A 376 41.28 -7.43 1.49
N PRO A 377 41.85 -6.30 1.05
CA PRO A 377 41.14 -5.03 1.12
C PRO A 377 39.88 -5.08 0.29
N THR A 378 38.80 -4.53 0.84
CA THR A 378 37.49 -4.43 0.15
C THR A 378 37.60 -3.77 -1.23
N GLN A 379 38.50 -2.79 -1.38
CA GLN A 379 38.71 -2.09 -2.67
C GLN A 379 39.43 -2.94 -3.74
N VAL A 380 40.02 -4.07 -3.36
CA VAL A 380 40.81 -4.95 -4.23
C VAL A 380 40.04 -6.23 -4.60
N LEU A 381 38.89 -6.47 -3.95
CA LEU A 381 38.03 -7.60 -4.28
C LEU A 381 37.46 -7.47 -5.69
N THR A 382 37.51 -8.56 -6.44
CA THR A 382 36.78 -8.65 -7.72
C THR A 382 35.28 -8.78 -7.47
N LEU A 383 34.46 -8.46 -8.47
CA LEU A 383 33.00 -8.56 -8.36
C LEU A 383 32.54 -9.97 -7.91
N GLU A 384 33.16 -11.03 -8.45
CA GLU A 384 32.84 -12.42 -8.08
C GLU A 384 33.21 -12.74 -6.62
N GLU A 385 34.32 -12.19 -6.11
CA GLU A 385 34.75 -12.37 -4.72
C GLU A 385 33.85 -11.58 -3.75
N THR A 386 33.43 -10.38 -4.14
CA THR A 386 32.46 -9.57 -3.40
C THR A 386 31.13 -10.30 -3.28
N GLU A 387 30.59 -10.81 -4.38
CA GLU A 387 29.36 -11.62 -4.38
C GLU A 387 29.49 -12.88 -3.51
N THR A 388 30.65 -13.55 -3.55
CA THR A 388 30.91 -14.72 -2.72
C THR A 388 30.87 -14.39 -1.22
N LEU A 389 31.51 -13.28 -0.81
CA LEU A 389 31.47 -12.81 0.58
C LEU A 389 30.07 -12.37 1.00
N MET A 390 29.38 -11.64 0.15
CA MET A 390 28.01 -11.19 0.41
C MET A 390 27.04 -12.36 0.59
N HIS A 391 27.18 -13.39 -0.24
CA HIS A 391 26.43 -14.62 -0.10
C HIS A 391 26.71 -15.30 1.25
N ALA A 392 27.98 -15.38 1.68
CA ALA A 392 28.34 -15.95 2.99
C ALA A 392 27.74 -15.13 4.16
N PHE A 393 27.78 -13.80 4.11
CA PHE A 393 27.12 -12.96 5.11
C PHE A 393 25.61 -13.22 5.19
N ARG A 394 24.93 -13.25 4.04
CA ARG A 394 23.48 -13.53 3.98
C ARG A 394 23.16 -14.92 4.56
N GLN A 395 23.94 -15.94 4.22
CA GLN A 395 23.77 -17.29 4.77
C GLN A 395 23.88 -17.32 6.29
N GLU A 396 24.84 -16.61 6.88
CA GLU A 396 24.98 -16.55 8.33
C GLU A 396 23.83 -15.79 9.00
N ILE A 397 23.41 -14.67 8.43
CA ILE A 397 22.28 -13.89 8.97
C ILE A 397 20.98 -14.70 8.90
N ASP A 398 20.75 -15.41 7.79
CA ASP A 398 19.59 -16.28 7.64
C ASP A 398 19.65 -17.47 8.60
N SER A 399 20.83 -18.03 8.87
CA SER A 399 21.01 -19.10 9.86
C SER A 399 20.67 -18.62 11.28
N VAL A 400 21.05 -17.39 11.64
CA VAL A 400 20.69 -16.76 12.92
C VAL A 400 19.18 -16.52 13.01
N ARG A 401 18.55 -16.00 11.93
CA ARG A 401 17.09 -15.79 11.87
C ARG A 401 16.33 -17.10 12.04
N LEU A 402 16.79 -18.18 11.41
CA LEU A 402 16.17 -19.50 11.53
C LEU A 402 16.24 -20.01 12.97
N ARG A 403 17.40 -19.91 13.62
CA ARG A 403 17.55 -20.30 15.04
C ARG A 403 16.64 -19.50 15.98
N GLN A 404 16.47 -18.21 15.71
CA GLN A 404 15.56 -17.36 16.50
C GLN A 404 14.09 -17.78 16.33
N GLN A 405 13.69 -18.22 15.13
CA GLN A 405 12.36 -18.77 14.90
C GLN A 405 12.14 -20.10 15.63
N GLU A 406 13.18 -20.95 15.68
CA GLU A 406 13.14 -22.24 16.38
C GLU A 406 13.21 -22.09 17.91
N SER A 407 13.80 -21.02 18.42
CA SER A 407 13.97 -20.75 19.85
C SER A 407 13.89 -19.25 20.14
N ALA A 408 12.73 -18.83 20.63
CA ALA A 408 12.44 -17.42 20.93
C ALA A 408 13.33 -16.80 22.03
N ASP A 409 14.04 -17.62 22.82
CA ASP A 409 14.98 -17.17 23.85
C ASP A 409 16.34 -16.72 23.28
N ILE A 410 16.61 -16.97 22.00
CA ILE A 410 17.87 -16.56 21.36
C ILE A 410 17.79 -15.08 20.97
N ASN A 411 18.63 -14.26 21.59
CA ASN A 411 18.81 -12.87 21.20
C ASN A 411 19.58 -12.79 19.87
N PHE A 412 19.00 -12.11 18.89
CA PHE A 412 19.58 -11.94 17.55
C PHE A 412 20.96 -11.27 17.58
N MET A 413 21.15 -10.26 18.44
CA MET A 413 22.42 -9.53 18.52
C MET A 413 23.55 -10.40 19.08
N ASP A 414 23.27 -11.18 20.13
CA ASP A 414 24.26 -12.07 20.75
C ASP A 414 24.66 -13.20 19.77
N ALA A 415 23.72 -13.67 18.94
CA ALA A 415 24.01 -14.66 17.91
C ALA A 415 24.85 -14.07 16.75
N LEU A 416 24.61 -12.82 16.35
CA LEU A 416 25.46 -12.14 15.37
C LEU A 416 26.88 -11.88 15.89
N GLU A 417 27.04 -11.57 17.19
CA GLU A 417 28.36 -11.45 17.81
C GLU A 417 29.15 -12.76 17.66
N GLN A 418 28.49 -13.92 17.87
CA GLN A 418 29.12 -15.23 17.67
C GLN A 418 29.48 -15.50 16.20
N VAL A 419 28.62 -15.10 15.25
CA VAL A 419 28.91 -15.23 13.81
C VAL A 419 30.19 -14.49 13.45
N PHE A 420 30.37 -13.27 13.94
CA PHE A 420 31.50 -12.41 13.60
C PHE A 420 32.73 -12.61 14.50
N ASP A 421 32.66 -13.50 15.50
CA ASP A 421 33.80 -13.82 16.35
C ASP A 421 34.82 -14.68 15.61
N TYR A 422 35.76 -14.00 14.96
CA TYR A 422 36.83 -14.63 14.20
C TYR A 422 37.71 -15.58 15.03
N ARG A 423 37.71 -15.49 16.36
CA ARG A 423 38.54 -16.34 17.22
C ARG A 423 38.14 -17.81 17.12
N GLU A 424 36.86 -18.09 16.84
CA GLU A 424 36.34 -19.45 16.63
C GLU A 424 36.66 -20.02 15.24
N TRP A 425 37.11 -19.17 14.31
CA TRP A 425 37.39 -19.55 12.92
C TRP A 425 38.78 -20.16 12.71
N PHE A 426 39.65 -20.01 13.71
CA PHE A 426 41.04 -20.41 13.65
C PHE A 426 41.42 -21.17 14.92
N HIS A 427 42.54 -21.88 14.87
CA HIS A 427 43.11 -22.52 16.05
C HIS A 427 44.62 -22.34 16.10
N PHE A 428 45.17 -22.52 17.30
CA PHE A 428 46.61 -22.48 17.53
C PHE A 428 47.19 -23.89 17.53
N ASP A 429 48.27 -24.07 16.76
CA ASP A 429 49.13 -25.24 16.80
C ASP A 429 50.49 -24.83 17.39
N VAL A 430 50.90 -25.48 18.47
CA VAL A 430 52.27 -25.37 18.97
C VAL A 430 53.13 -26.34 18.15
N LEU A 431 54.14 -25.81 17.47
CA LEU A 431 55.11 -26.56 16.68
C LEU A 431 56.42 -26.68 17.44
N VAL A 432 57.03 -27.86 17.39
CA VAL A 432 58.33 -28.13 18.01
C VAL A 432 59.30 -28.70 16.99
N THR A 433 60.53 -28.18 17.01
CA THR A 433 61.61 -28.58 16.10
C THR A 433 62.84 -29.01 16.90
N PRO A 434 63.07 -30.33 17.05
CA PRO A 434 64.29 -30.84 17.70
C PRO A 434 65.56 -30.45 16.94
N ILE A 435 66.70 -30.33 17.64
CA ILE A 435 68.00 -30.06 17.00
C ILE A 435 68.34 -31.21 16.03
N GLY A 436 68.49 -30.89 14.74
CA GLY A 436 68.73 -31.89 13.68
C GLY A 436 67.51 -32.73 13.30
N GLY A 437 66.33 -32.44 13.86
CA GLY A 437 65.06 -33.11 13.59
C GLY A 437 64.12 -32.31 12.68
N GLN A 438 62.99 -32.92 12.33
CA GLN A 438 61.93 -32.26 11.55
C GLN A 438 60.94 -31.53 12.46
N ARG A 439 60.38 -30.43 11.96
CA ARG A 439 59.32 -29.68 12.64
C ARG A 439 58.05 -30.53 12.71
N GLN A 440 57.45 -30.65 13.90
CA GLN A 440 56.23 -31.41 14.14
C GLN A 440 55.28 -30.70 15.10
N ARG A 441 53.98 -30.99 15.01
CA ARG A 441 52.96 -30.46 15.93
C ARG A 441 53.09 -31.13 17.29
N LEU A 442 53.05 -30.32 18.36
CA LEU A 442 52.95 -30.80 19.74
C LEU A 442 51.54 -31.36 19.95
N THR A 443 51.40 -32.66 19.78
CA THR A 443 50.17 -33.41 20.09
C THR A 443 50.33 -34.10 21.44
N ASP A 444 49.24 -34.54 22.06
CA ASP A 444 49.28 -35.32 23.31
C ASP A 444 50.20 -36.55 23.22
N ARG A 445 50.29 -37.14 22.03
CA ARG A 445 51.21 -38.25 21.74
C ARG A 445 52.68 -37.83 21.77
N VAL A 446 53.01 -36.68 21.17
CA VAL A 446 54.38 -36.12 21.15
C VAL A 446 54.76 -35.58 22.53
N ALA A 447 53.81 -35.02 23.27
CA ALA A 447 53.98 -34.66 24.67
C ALA A 447 54.20 -35.93 25.52
N GLY A 448 53.39 -36.97 25.33
CA GLY A 448 53.44 -38.25 26.07
C GLY A 448 54.78 -38.99 26.03
N THR A 449 55.59 -38.77 25.00
CA THR A 449 56.94 -39.36 24.87
C THR A 449 58.04 -38.61 25.64
N ARG A 450 57.73 -37.44 26.19
CA ARG A 450 58.67 -36.59 26.94
C ARG A 450 58.62 -36.91 28.44
N SER A 451 59.70 -36.61 29.17
CA SER A 451 59.67 -36.72 30.63
C SER A 451 58.62 -35.76 31.23
N GLY A 452 58.04 -36.09 32.39
CA GLY A 452 56.99 -35.27 33.01
C GLY A 452 57.39 -33.80 33.23
N ALA A 453 58.69 -33.53 33.39
CA ALA A 453 59.23 -32.18 33.42
C ALA A 453 59.19 -31.51 32.03
N GLU A 454 59.68 -32.16 30.97
CA GLU A 454 59.73 -31.64 29.59
C GLU A 454 58.34 -31.41 28.96
N GLN A 455 57.32 -32.14 29.42
CA GLN A 455 55.93 -31.87 29.04
C GLN A 455 55.46 -30.50 29.53
N LEU A 456 55.81 -30.13 30.77
CA LEU A 456 55.46 -28.83 31.35
C LEU A 456 56.21 -27.69 30.64
N PHE A 457 57.47 -27.91 30.22
CA PHE A 457 58.23 -26.93 29.41
C PHE A 457 57.49 -26.56 28.13
N ALA A 458 56.98 -27.56 27.43
CA ALA A 458 56.34 -27.38 26.14
C ALA A 458 55.05 -26.54 26.21
N LEU A 459 54.41 -26.51 27.39
CA LEU A 459 53.20 -25.72 27.66
C LEU A 459 53.51 -24.31 28.18
N TYR A 460 54.46 -24.18 29.12
CA TYR A 460 54.78 -22.89 29.74
C TYR A 460 55.53 -21.94 28.81
N VAL A 461 56.40 -22.45 27.95
CA VAL A 461 57.23 -21.62 27.07
C VAL A 461 56.37 -20.79 26.09
N PRO A 462 55.40 -21.36 25.36
CA PRO A 462 54.46 -20.58 24.55
C PRO A 462 53.66 -19.55 25.37
N LEU A 463 53.22 -19.91 26.58
CA LEU A 463 52.44 -19.03 27.44
C LEU A 463 53.27 -17.82 27.92
N PHE A 464 54.49 -18.04 28.38
CA PHE A 464 55.38 -16.95 28.78
C PHE A 464 55.83 -16.09 27.61
N ALA A 465 56.01 -16.68 26.42
CA ALA A 465 56.27 -15.92 25.20
C ALA A 465 55.07 -15.02 24.84
N ALA A 466 53.83 -15.53 24.98
CA ALA A 466 52.62 -14.74 24.82
C ALA A 466 52.51 -13.60 25.84
N LEU A 467 52.80 -13.87 27.12
CA LEU A 467 52.87 -12.84 28.15
C LEU A 467 53.97 -11.81 27.85
N GLY A 468 55.13 -12.24 27.34
CA GLY A 468 56.22 -11.32 27.00
C GLY A 468 55.88 -10.42 25.81
N ALA A 469 55.14 -10.93 24.83
CA ALA A 469 54.58 -10.11 23.76
C ALA A 469 53.53 -9.11 24.30
N LEU A 470 52.65 -9.56 25.20
CA LEU A 470 51.63 -8.72 25.84
C LEU A 470 52.26 -7.59 26.68
N TYR A 471 53.28 -7.88 27.49
CA TYR A 471 53.93 -6.85 28.29
C TYR A 471 54.71 -5.84 27.44
N ARG A 472 55.23 -6.25 26.28
CA ARG A 472 55.87 -5.32 25.32
C ARG A 472 54.89 -4.32 24.70
N SER A 473 53.59 -4.63 24.64
CA SER A 473 52.57 -3.67 24.19
C SER A 473 52.09 -2.74 25.30
N ALA A 474 52.54 -2.93 26.55
CA ALA A 474 52.20 -2.06 27.66
C ALA A 474 52.96 -0.71 27.61
N ALA A 475 52.46 0.27 28.36
CA ALA A 475 53.08 1.59 28.44
C ALA A 475 54.52 1.53 29.01
N PRO A 476 55.43 2.42 28.58
CA PRO A 476 56.79 2.47 29.13
C PRO A 476 56.81 2.56 30.65
N GLY A 477 57.53 1.65 31.31
CA GLY A 477 57.63 1.57 32.77
C GLY A 477 56.51 0.78 33.46
N ALA A 478 55.60 0.15 32.72
CA ALA A 478 54.66 -0.81 33.29
C ALA A 478 55.40 -2.01 33.93
N PRO A 479 54.96 -2.50 35.10
CA PRO A 479 55.59 -3.65 35.75
C PRO A 479 55.24 -4.95 35.03
N ASN A 480 56.26 -5.72 34.65
CA ASN A 480 56.11 -7.02 34.01
C ASN A 480 56.02 -8.15 35.05
N LEU A 481 55.00 -8.13 35.92
CA LEU A 481 54.93 -9.04 37.06
C LEU A 481 54.34 -10.42 36.68
N LEU A 482 54.96 -11.49 37.15
CA LEU A 482 54.50 -12.87 37.03
C LEU A 482 54.44 -13.53 38.41
N ALA A 483 53.28 -14.04 38.80
CA ALA A 483 53.13 -14.80 40.04
C ALA A 483 52.88 -16.29 39.72
N LEU A 484 53.68 -17.18 40.29
CA LEU A 484 53.58 -18.63 40.08
C LEU A 484 53.46 -19.35 41.42
N ASP A 485 52.36 -20.07 41.63
CA ASP A 485 52.20 -20.96 42.78
C ASP A 485 52.68 -22.38 42.43
N GLU A 486 53.38 -23.04 43.34
CA GLU A 486 54.00 -24.35 43.15
C GLU A 486 54.84 -24.45 41.85
N ALA A 487 55.59 -23.39 41.56
CA ALA A 487 56.34 -23.24 40.34
C ALA A 487 57.37 -24.37 40.17
N PHE A 488 57.34 -24.98 38.98
CA PHE A 488 58.33 -25.96 38.53
C PHE A 488 58.44 -27.20 39.44
N ASP A 489 57.35 -27.60 40.11
CA ASP A 489 57.31 -28.88 40.81
C ASP A 489 57.66 -30.03 39.84
N LYS A 490 58.49 -30.97 40.29
CA LYS A 490 59.03 -32.11 39.51
C LYS A 490 59.93 -31.72 38.31
N VAL A 491 60.33 -30.47 38.17
CA VAL A 491 61.32 -30.03 37.18
C VAL A 491 62.75 -30.12 37.77
N SER A 492 63.73 -30.52 36.95
CA SER A 492 65.13 -30.55 37.39
C SER A 492 65.69 -29.14 37.63
N ILE A 493 66.57 -28.99 38.61
CA ILE A 493 67.19 -27.70 38.98
C ILE A 493 67.80 -26.98 37.75
N ALA A 494 68.48 -27.72 36.86
CA ALA A 494 69.08 -27.16 35.65
C ALA A 494 68.04 -26.57 34.68
N ASN A 495 66.87 -27.21 34.58
CA ASN A 495 65.79 -26.77 33.72
C ASN A 495 65.01 -25.61 34.35
N THR A 496 64.77 -25.65 35.67
CA THR A 496 64.20 -24.53 36.44
C THR A 496 65.04 -23.27 36.30
N GLN A 497 66.36 -23.38 36.41
CA GLN A 497 67.27 -22.25 36.24
C GLN A 497 67.13 -21.62 34.85
N ARG A 498 66.99 -22.42 33.79
CA ARG A 498 66.79 -21.90 32.42
C ARG A 498 65.47 -21.16 32.25
N ILE A 499 64.39 -21.60 32.88
CA ILE A 499 63.12 -20.86 32.84
C ILE A 499 63.32 -19.51 33.52
N ILE A 500 63.95 -19.48 34.69
CA ILE A 500 64.19 -18.22 35.40
C ILE A 500 65.08 -17.29 34.55
N GLU A 501 66.17 -17.79 33.96
CA GLU A 501 67.00 -17.00 33.03
C GLU A 501 66.21 -16.47 31.84
N PHE A 502 65.27 -17.25 31.31
CA PHE A 502 64.38 -16.78 30.26
C PHE A 502 63.41 -15.69 30.76
N LEU A 503 62.79 -15.86 31.92
CA LEU A 503 61.93 -14.84 32.51
C LEU A 503 62.69 -13.53 32.70
N VAL A 504 63.96 -13.59 33.14
CA VAL A 504 64.84 -12.41 33.22
C VAL A 504 65.06 -11.79 31.83
N SER A 505 65.35 -12.60 30.81
CA SER A 505 65.62 -12.10 29.45
C SER A 505 64.43 -11.37 28.82
N GLN A 506 63.21 -11.64 29.30
CA GLN A 506 61.98 -10.96 28.89
C GLN A 506 61.59 -9.85 29.86
N GLU A 507 62.49 -9.45 30.76
CA GLU A 507 62.30 -8.37 31.73
C GLU A 507 61.13 -8.60 32.69
N PHE A 508 60.75 -9.87 32.94
CA PHE A 508 59.75 -10.17 33.94
C PHE A 508 60.28 -9.89 35.35
N GLN A 509 59.38 -9.46 36.22
CA GLN A 509 59.52 -9.53 37.67
C GLN A 509 58.72 -10.75 38.13
N TRP A 510 59.23 -11.56 39.05
CA TRP A 510 58.52 -12.77 39.47
C TRP A 510 58.37 -12.92 40.97
N ILE A 511 57.23 -13.48 41.37
CA ILE A 511 56.94 -13.98 42.71
C ILE A 511 56.60 -15.46 42.54
N MET A 512 57.38 -16.35 43.15
CA MET A 512 57.18 -17.79 42.98
C MET A 512 57.29 -18.55 44.28
N THR A 513 56.42 -19.54 44.48
CA THR A 513 56.50 -20.53 45.57
C THR A 513 56.94 -21.87 44.97
N GLY A 514 57.73 -22.67 45.69
CA GLY A 514 58.10 -24.00 45.20
C GLY A 514 59.22 -24.67 46.00
N PRO A 515 59.34 -26.01 45.93
CA PRO A 515 60.22 -26.77 46.83
C PRO A 515 61.72 -26.66 46.50
N GLN A 516 62.11 -26.34 45.27
CA GLN A 516 63.51 -26.41 44.80
C GLN A 516 63.99 -25.17 44.02
N ILE A 517 63.45 -23.99 44.32
CA ILE A 517 63.81 -22.75 43.63
C ILE A 517 65.06 -22.14 44.28
N SER A 518 66.21 -22.26 43.61
CA SER A 518 67.47 -21.75 44.16
C SER A 518 67.58 -20.23 44.08
N GLY A 519 66.90 -19.57 43.12
CA GLY A 519 66.88 -18.11 42.95
C GLY A 519 68.25 -17.46 42.70
N THR A 520 69.27 -18.27 42.39
CA THR A 520 70.68 -17.84 42.27
C THR A 520 71.20 -18.21 40.88
N GLY A 521 71.95 -17.32 40.23
CA GLY A 521 72.53 -17.62 38.91
C GLY A 521 73.10 -16.38 38.22
N ALA A 522 74.13 -16.54 37.40
CA ALA A 522 74.90 -15.43 36.82
C ALA A 522 74.10 -14.45 35.95
N LYS A 523 72.90 -14.82 35.49
CA LYS A 523 72.02 -13.94 34.69
C LYS A 523 70.83 -13.38 35.46
N ILE A 524 70.66 -13.75 36.73
CA ILE A 524 69.64 -13.15 37.58
C ILE A 524 70.24 -11.83 38.10
N PRO A 525 69.54 -10.69 38.13
CA PRO A 525 70.14 -9.48 38.71
C PRO A 525 70.08 -9.48 40.24
N ALA A 526 68.91 -9.81 40.78
CA ALA A 526 68.68 -9.94 42.21
C ALA A 526 67.50 -10.88 42.51
N CYS A 527 67.52 -11.52 43.67
CA CYS A 527 66.43 -12.37 44.14
C CYS A 527 66.35 -12.34 45.67
N ALA A 528 65.15 -12.10 46.21
CA ALA A 528 64.83 -12.32 47.61
C ALA A 528 64.07 -13.65 47.75
N ARG A 529 64.55 -14.53 48.62
CA ARG A 529 63.98 -15.85 48.87
C ARG A 529 63.59 -15.99 50.33
N TYR A 530 62.33 -16.38 50.56
CA TYR A 530 61.79 -16.68 51.88
C TYR A 530 61.57 -18.20 52.02
N LEU A 531 62.34 -18.83 52.90
CA LEU A 531 62.13 -20.22 53.29
C LEU A 531 61.10 -20.27 54.41
N MET A 532 59.91 -20.79 54.10
CA MET A 532 58.85 -20.98 55.08
C MET A 532 58.98 -22.37 55.71
N ILE A 533 59.22 -22.42 57.02
CA ILE A 533 59.35 -23.65 57.81
C ILE A 533 58.12 -23.78 58.69
N HIS A 534 57.42 -24.90 58.56
CA HIS A 534 56.22 -25.19 59.33
C HIS A 534 56.34 -26.58 59.96
N GLU A 535 55.98 -26.68 61.25
CA GLU A 535 55.94 -27.94 61.96
C GLU A 535 54.49 -28.48 61.97
N LYS A 536 54.32 -29.75 61.60
CA LYS A 536 53.00 -30.37 61.45
C LYS A 536 52.22 -30.30 62.78
N GLY A 537 51.10 -29.57 62.78
CA GLY A 537 50.25 -29.36 63.95
C GLY A 537 50.45 -28.01 64.67
N SER A 538 51.46 -27.23 64.29
CA SER A 538 51.63 -25.85 64.77
C SER A 538 50.74 -24.87 63.99
N PRO A 539 50.13 -23.85 64.62
CA PRO A 539 49.49 -22.75 63.91
C PRO A 539 50.48 -21.67 63.41
N ILE A 540 51.78 -21.81 63.71
CA ILE A 540 52.81 -20.81 63.40
C ILE A 540 53.78 -21.37 62.35
N ALA A 541 54.05 -20.57 61.31
CA ALA A 541 55.12 -20.81 60.36
C ALA A 541 56.27 -19.81 60.61
N THR A 542 57.51 -20.28 60.56
CA THR A 542 58.71 -19.45 60.70
C THR A 542 59.28 -19.16 59.32
N ALA A 543 59.53 -17.89 58.99
CA ALA A 543 60.15 -17.48 57.74
C ALA A 543 61.65 -17.19 57.95
N SER A 544 62.50 -17.71 57.06
CA SER A 544 63.91 -17.34 56.96
C SER A 544 64.18 -16.67 55.62
N ALA A 545 64.64 -15.43 55.64
CA ALA A 545 64.92 -14.65 54.43
C ALA A 545 66.38 -14.80 53.99
N SER A 546 66.61 -14.92 52.69
CA SER A 546 67.93 -14.89 52.05
C SER A 546 67.87 -14.00 50.82
N PHE A 547 68.94 -13.24 50.56
CA PHE A 547 69.03 -12.34 49.42
C PHE A 547 70.26 -12.68 48.58
N TRP A 548 70.09 -12.57 47.26
CA TRP A 548 71.14 -12.80 46.29
C TRP A 548 71.15 -11.65 45.26
N SER A 549 72.34 -11.22 44.83
CA SER A 549 72.55 -10.29 43.72
C SER A 549 73.83 -10.65 42.95
N ASP A 550 73.84 -10.37 41.65
CA ASP A 550 75.02 -10.49 40.79
C ASP A 550 76.07 -9.38 41.04
N SER A 551 75.67 -8.27 41.66
CA SER A 551 76.54 -7.17 42.04
C SER A 551 77.10 -7.35 43.47
N GLN A 552 78.43 -7.27 43.63
CA GLN A 552 79.08 -7.31 44.95
C GLN A 552 79.03 -5.98 45.71
N THR A 553 78.41 -4.96 45.13
CA THR A 553 78.21 -3.64 45.75
C THR A 553 76.72 -3.39 45.87
N LEU A 554 76.18 -3.64 47.07
CA LEU A 554 74.87 -3.17 47.51
C LEU A 554 74.82 -1.66 47.61
#